data_AF-A0A948G380-F1
#
_entry.id   AF-A0A948G380-F1
#
_cell.length_a   1.000
_cell.length_b   1.000
_cell.length_c   1.000
_cell.angle_alpha   90.00
_cell.angle_beta   90.00
_cell.angle_gamma   90.00
#
_symmetry.space_group_name_H-M   'P 1'
#
loop_
_entity.id
_entity.type
_entity.pdbx_description
1 polymer ?
#
loop_
_entity_poly.entity_id
_entity_poly.type
_entity_poly.pdbx_seq_one_letter_code
_entity_poly.pdbx_strand_id
1 'polypeptide(L)'
;MFFEIPNDRDVMASLVEAVPSDWSAVDGWLLAPENLIDSERVARHIGFAMQTFHGMSLSTIESGDQNSKQTGQDLVKIILGQKLPGFLTFAQAGHRSGNITLMAVRQIAAGFLRMGYRGGLRFCRHVQENENEGHLAKCSFMFDPWYGSRDLGNEAGPQPARIKIEWQSGQKGGKKDFVAIVAICRSLKLRKYKPKCGIQDPAFKCEDGNPTT
;
A
#
# COMPACT_ATOMS: atom_id res chain seq x y z
N MET A 1 -5.46 4.30 14.22
CA MET A 1 -6.80 3.68 14.11
C MET A 1 -6.75 2.56 13.07
N PHE A 2 -7.45 1.45 13.27
CA PHE A 2 -7.40 0.28 12.39
C PHE A 2 -8.80 -0.15 11.92
N PHE A 3 -8.89 -0.53 10.64
CA PHE A 3 -10.08 -1.15 10.04
C PHE A 3 -9.67 -2.41 9.30
N GLU A 4 -10.46 -3.47 9.40
CA GLU A 4 -10.26 -4.72 8.67
C GLU A 4 -10.78 -4.58 7.24
N ILE A 5 -9.99 -5.03 6.27
CA ILE A 5 -10.37 -5.06 4.86
C ILE A 5 -10.90 -6.46 4.54
N PRO A 6 -12.16 -6.63 4.10
CA PRO A 6 -12.66 -7.91 3.66
C PRO A 6 -11.90 -8.37 2.40
N ASN A 7 -11.86 -9.68 2.14
CA ASN A 7 -11.30 -10.21 0.89
C ASN A 7 -12.25 -9.96 -0.30
N ASP A 8 -12.47 -8.68 -0.61
CA ASP A 8 -13.34 -8.18 -1.67
C ASP A 8 -12.57 -7.15 -2.49
N ARG A 9 -12.42 -7.43 -3.79
CA ARG A 9 -11.58 -6.64 -4.70
C ARG A 9 -12.14 -5.25 -4.95
N ASP A 10 -13.47 -5.11 -4.99
CA ASP A 10 -14.12 -3.82 -5.26
C ASP A 10 -14.07 -2.93 -4.03
N VAL A 11 -14.16 -3.50 -2.84
CA VAL A 11 -13.91 -2.79 -1.58
C VAL A 11 -12.46 -2.28 -1.54
N MET A 12 -11.48 -3.12 -1.85
CA MET A 12 -10.06 -2.72 -1.89
C MET A 12 -9.80 -1.58 -2.88
N ALA A 13 -10.34 -1.67 -4.10
CA ALA A 13 -10.22 -0.64 -5.11
C ALA A 13 -10.89 0.68 -4.68
N SER A 14 -12.10 0.59 -4.11
CA SER A 14 -12.85 1.74 -3.62
C SER A 14 -12.08 2.48 -2.51
N LEU A 15 -11.37 1.76 -1.64
CA LEU A 15 -10.54 2.35 -0.59
C LEU A 15 -9.35 3.14 -1.13
N VAL A 16 -8.75 2.71 -2.24
CA VAL A 16 -7.67 3.46 -2.91
C VAL A 16 -8.20 4.72 -3.58
N GLU A 17 -9.30 4.60 -4.30
CA GLU A 17 -9.94 5.73 -5.00
C GLU A 17 -10.45 6.79 -4.01
N ALA A 18 -10.84 6.37 -2.81
CA ALA A 18 -11.28 7.19 -1.69
C ALA A 18 -10.22 8.11 -1.07
N VAL A 19 -8.93 7.86 -1.31
CA VAL A 19 -7.87 8.70 -0.76
C VAL A 19 -7.99 10.10 -1.35
N PRO A 20 -8.03 11.17 -0.54
CA PRO A 20 -8.18 12.53 -1.06
C PRO A 20 -7.09 12.94 -2.04
N SER A 21 -7.47 13.71 -3.07
CA SER A 21 -6.55 14.14 -4.14
C SER A 21 -5.50 15.15 -3.69
N ASP A 22 -5.70 15.79 -2.53
CA ASP A 22 -4.77 16.74 -1.92
C ASP A 22 -3.65 16.06 -1.11
N TRP A 23 -3.57 14.73 -1.16
CA TRP A 23 -2.44 13.98 -0.59
C TRP A 23 -1.24 14.04 -1.54
N SER A 24 -0.05 13.86 -0.99
CA SER A 24 1.20 14.20 -1.69
C SER A 24 1.83 13.02 -2.42
N ALA A 25 1.71 11.79 -1.92
CA ALA A 25 2.48 10.68 -2.46
C ALA A 25 1.91 9.30 -2.10
N VAL A 26 2.31 8.29 -2.87
CA VAL A 26 2.09 6.87 -2.61
C VAL A 26 3.40 6.11 -2.61
N ASP A 27 3.62 5.31 -1.57
CA ASP A 27 4.69 4.33 -1.48
C ASP A 27 4.11 2.92 -1.39
N GLY A 28 4.88 1.92 -1.80
CA GLY A 28 4.55 0.51 -1.57
C GLY A 28 4.60 -0.35 -2.82
N TRP A 29 3.81 -1.41 -2.84
CA TRP A 29 3.85 -2.41 -3.89
C TRP A 29 2.54 -3.19 -4.02
N LEU A 30 2.32 -3.74 -5.22
CA LEU A 30 1.28 -4.72 -5.52
C LEU A 30 1.89 -5.86 -6.31
N LEU A 31 1.55 -7.11 -5.98
CA LEU A 31 1.98 -8.33 -6.65
C LEU A 31 0.79 -9.00 -7.33
N ALA A 32 1.05 -9.62 -8.47
CA ALA A 32 0.09 -10.48 -9.13
C ALA A 32 -0.18 -11.73 -8.27
N PRO A 33 -1.43 -12.22 -8.22
CA PRO A 33 -1.75 -13.46 -7.53
C PRO A 33 -1.25 -14.67 -8.33
N GLU A 34 -0.85 -15.74 -7.63
CA GLU A 34 -0.23 -16.93 -8.24
C GLU A 34 -1.10 -17.54 -9.36
N ASN A 35 -2.42 -17.55 -9.22
CA ASN A 35 -3.31 -18.09 -10.25
C ASN A 35 -3.20 -17.36 -11.61
N LEU A 36 -2.89 -16.05 -11.61
CA LEU A 36 -2.64 -15.32 -12.86
C LEU A 36 -1.26 -15.62 -13.43
N ILE A 37 -0.29 -15.92 -12.56
CA ILE A 37 1.06 -16.30 -12.96
C ILE A 37 1.05 -17.71 -13.57
N ASP A 38 0.39 -18.67 -12.92
CA ASP A 38 0.26 -20.05 -13.37
C ASP A 38 -0.52 -20.16 -14.69
N SER A 39 -1.47 -19.24 -14.93
CA SER A 39 -2.20 -19.13 -16.20
C SER A 39 -1.40 -18.44 -17.33
N GLU A 40 -0.13 -18.10 -17.09
CA GLU A 40 0.76 -17.37 -18.00
C GLU A 40 0.25 -16.00 -18.48
N ARG A 41 -0.80 -15.45 -17.86
CA ARG A 41 -1.31 -14.10 -18.18
C ARG A 41 -0.42 -12.98 -17.66
N VAL A 42 0.52 -13.31 -16.78
CA VAL A 42 1.41 -12.40 -16.08
C VAL A 42 2.88 -12.75 -16.37
N ALA A 43 3.73 -11.74 -16.49
CA ALA A 43 5.18 -11.87 -16.52
C ALA A 43 5.75 -11.76 -15.09
N ARG A 44 6.00 -12.92 -14.45
CA ARG A 44 6.36 -13.05 -13.01
C ARG A 44 7.48 -12.10 -12.57
N HIS A 45 8.50 -11.90 -13.40
CA HIS A 45 9.74 -11.22 -13.01
C HIS A 45 9.84 -9.76 -13.44
N ILE A 46 8.78 -9.21 -14.05
CA ILE A 46 8.80 -7.87 -14.64
C ILE A 46 7.63 -7.08 -14.10
N GLY A 47 7.89 -5.84 -13.74
CA GLY A 47 6.90 -4.96 -13.16
C GLY A 47 7.06 -3.51 -13.60
N PHE A 48 6.13 -2.68 -13.17
CA PHE A 48 6.24 -1.23 -13.34
C PHE A 48 6.69 -0.59 -12.03
N ALA A 49 7.73 0.23 -12.09
CA ALA A 49 8.13 1.10 -11.01
C ALA A 49 7.64 2.52 -11.31
N MET A 50 6.85 3.07 -10.39
CA MET A 50 6.37 4.46 -10.46
C MET A 50 7.10 5.28 -9.41
N GLN A 51 7.91 6.25 -9.85
CA GLN A 51 8.83 7.00 -8.99
C GLN A 51 8.74 8.51 -9.20
N THR A 52 9.02 9.30 -8.15
CA THR A 52 9.00 10.78 -8.14
C THR A 52 9.78 11.42 -9.28
N PHE A 53 11.02 10.97 -9.52
CA PHE A 53 11.97 11.64 -10.42
C PHE A 53 12.06 11.02 -11.82
N HIS A 54 11.56 9.79 -11.99
CA HIS A 54 11.75 9.01 -13.21
C HIS A 54 10.44 8.62 -13.91
N GLY A 55 9.28 8.99 -13.37
CA GLY A 55 7.99 8.63 -13.95
C GLY A 55 7.69 7.13 -13.78
N MET A 56 7.10 6.51 -14.80
CA MET A 56 6.83 5.07 -14.85
C MET A 56 7.91 4.41 -15.69
N SER A 57 8.64 3.48 -15.10
CA SER A 57 9.66 2.68 -15.77
C SER A 57 9.34 1.19 -15.64
N LEU A 58 9.82 0.42 -16.62
CA LEU A 58 9.86 -1.04 -16.50
C LEU A 58 10.97 -1.41 -15.53
N SER A 59 10.68 -2.34 -14.63
CA SER A 59 11.60 -2.84 -13.62
C SER A 59 11.59 -4.35 -13.61
N THR A 60 12.74 -4.96 -13.33
CA THR A 60 12.90 -6.40 -13.22
C THR A 60 13.32 -6.74 -11.81
N ILE A 61 12.87 -7.87 -11.26
CA ILE A 61 13.48 -8.40 -10.03
C ILE A 61 14.86 -8.92 -10.42
N GLU A 62 15.93 -8.20 -10.06
CA GLU A 62 17.30 -8.71 -10.15
C GLU A 62 17.48 -9.82 -9.12
N SER A 63 17.01 -11.03 -9.41
CA SER A 63 17.56 -12.22 -8.78
C SER A 63 18.77 -12.64 -9.63
N GLY A 64 19.96 -12.68 -9.03
CA GLY A 64 21.23 -13.03 -9.67
C GLY A 64 21.33 -14.47 -10.16
N ASP A 65 20.38 -14.95 -10.96
CA ASP A 65 20.34 -16.31 -11.47
C ASP A 65 19.94 -16.36 -12.95
N GLN A 66 20.38 -17.44 -13.61
CA GLN A 66 20.67 -17.64 -15.04
C GLN A 66 19.56 -17.39 -16.10
N ASN A 67 18.47 -16.66 -15.80
CA ASN A 67 17.27 -16.54 -16.64
C ASN A 67 17.13 -15.23 -17.46
N SER A 68 18.23 -14.55 -17.79
CA SER A 68 18.20 -13.28 -18.54
C SER A 68 17.47 -13.36 -19.89
N LYS A 69 17.52 -14.51 -20.58
CA LYS A 69 16.77 -14.74 -21.84
C LYS A 69 15.26 -14.73 -21.65
N GLN A 70 14.77 -15.30 -20.55
CA GLN A 70 13.34 -15.37 -20.26
C GLN A 70 12.79 -13.99 -19.87
N THR A 71 13.57 -13.23 -19.10
CA THR A 71 13.28 -11.82 -18.78
C THR A 71 13.18 -10.95 -20.04
N GLY A 72 14.07 -11.14 -21.02
CA GLY A 72 13.98 -10.42 -22.30
C GLY A 72 12.69 -10.69 -23.08
N GLN A 73 12.24 -11.95 -23.13
CA GLN A 73 10.98 -12.32 -23.81
C GLN A 73 9.74 -11.79 -23.08
N ASP A 74 9.72 -11.88 -21.76
CA ASP A 74 8.61 -11.36 -20.96
C ASP A 74 8.50 -9.83 -21.07
N LEU A 75 9.62 -9.12 -21.23
CA LEU A 75 9.64 -7.67 -21.45
C LEU A 75 8.94 -7.31 -22.76
N VAL A 76 9.27 -8.02 -23.84
CA VAL A 76 8.62 -7.86 -25.14
C VAL A 76 7.13 -8.16 -25.03
N LYS A 77 6.73 -9.21 -24.30
CA LYS A 77 5.33 -9.57 -24.11
C LYS A 77 4.54 -8.49 -23.36
N ILE A 78 5.12 -7.84 -22.35
CA ILE A 78 4.47 -6.71 -21.66
C ILE A 78 4.33 -5.51 -22.60
N ILE A 79 5.40 -5.14 -23.32
CA ILE A 79 5.39 -3.99 -24.23
C ILE A 79 4.36 -4.18 -25.35
N LEU A 80 4.22 -5.40 -25.87
CA LEU A 80 3.23 -5.74 -26.89
C LEU A 80 1.83 -6.03 -26.31
N GLY A 81 1.61 -5.79 -25.01
CA GLY A 81 0.31 -5.93 -24.35
C GLY A 81 -0.20 -7.38 -24.20
N GLN A 82 0.66 -8.38 -24.42
CA GLN A 82 0.29 -9.79 -24.36
C GLN A 82 0.26 -10.35 -22.94
N LYS A 83 0.99 -9.73 -22.00
CA LYS A 83 1.03 -10.10 -20.59
C LYS A 83 0.90 -8.88 -19.69
N LEU A 84 0.33 -9.10 -18.50
CA LEU A 84 0.33 -8.13 -17.40
C LEU A 84 1.66 -8.17 -16.63
N PRO A 85 2.06 -7.07 -15.95
CA PRO A 85 3.24 -7.04 -15.09
C PRO A 85 3.06 -7.96 -13.87
N GLY A 86 4.10 -8.66 -13.43
CA GLY A 86 4.12 -9.45 -12.20
C GLY A 86 4.01 -8.62 -10.93
N PHE A 87 4.47 -7.37 -10.98
CA PHE A 87 4.41 -6.48 -9.83
C PHE A 87 4.32 -5.00 -10.22
N LEU A 88 3.89 -4.19 -9.27
CA LEU A 88 3.97 -2.73 -9.32
C LEU A 88 4.69 -2.25 -8.06
N THR A 89 5.61 -1.31 -8.20
CA THR A 89 6.22 -0.59 -7.08
C THR A 89 5.93 0.90 -7.19
N PHE A 90 5.73 1.52 -6.03
CA PHE A 90 5.47 2.94 -5.89
C PHE A 90 6.53 3.49 -4.92
N ALA A 91 7.28 4.49 -5.38
CA ALA A 91 8.24 5.21 -4.54
C ALA A 91 7.94 6.70 -4.68
N GLN A 92 7.23 7.22 -3.68
CA GLN A 92 6.73 8.59 -3.63
C GLN A 92 5.94 8.98 -4.89
N ALA A 93 5.26 8.02 -5.52
CA ALA A 93 4.54 8.20 -6.76
C ALA A 93 3.43 9.25 -6.60
N GLY A 94 3.31 10.15 -7.57
CA GLY A 94 2.37 11.28 -7.52
C GLY A 94 2.91 12.55 -6.85
N HIS A 95 4.08 12.48 -6.19
CA HIS A 95 4.69 13.65 -5.56
C HIS A 95 5.37 14.56 -6.57
N ARG A 96 4.93 15.82 -6.68
CA ARG A 96 5.56 16.89 -7.48
C ARG A 96 5.95 16.49 -8.93
N SER A 97 5.34 15.45 -9.48
CA SER A 97 5.65 14.94 -10.80
C SER A 97 4.67 15.52 -11.81
N GLY A 98 5.18 16.12 -12.88
CA GLY A 98 4.35 16.58 -14.00
C GLY A 98 3.80 15.43 -14.85
N ASN A 99 4.40 14.23 -14.73
CA ASN A 99 4.14 13.10 -15.63
C ASN A 99 3.11 12.11 -15.08
N ILE A 100 3.07 11.91 -13.75
CA ILE A 100 2.17 10.96 -13.08
C ILE A 100 1.55 11.63 -11.87
N THR A 101 0.24 11.87 -11.94
CA THR A 101 -0.52 12.50 -10.85
C THR A 101 -0.94 11.45 -9.81
N LEU A 102 -1.18 11.87 -8.57
CA LEU A 102 -1.77 10.99 -7.54
C LEU A 102 -3.09 10.36 -8.00
N MET A 103 -3.90 11.07 -8.79
CA MET A 103 -5.12 10.51 -9.37
C MET A 103 -4.84 9.33 -10.29
N ALA A 104 -3.86 9.46 -11.19
CA ALA A 104 -3.45 8.37 -12.06
C ALA A 104 -2.92 7.18 -11.26
N VAL A 105 -2.08 7.42 -10.24
CA VAL A 105 -1.57 6.37 -9.35
C VAL A 105 -2.70 5.60 -8.68
N ARG A 106 -3.72 6.31 -8.16
CA ARG A 106 -4.90 5.69 -7.54
C ARG A 106 -5.67 4.82 -8.54
N GLN A 107 -5.92 5.33 -9.75
CA GLN A 107 -6.64 4.59 -10.79
C GLN A 107 -5.89 3.33 -11.23
N ILE A 108 -4.57 3.43 -11.41
CA ILE A 108 -3.72 2.28 -11.76
C ILE A 108 -3.78 1.23 -10.64
N ALA A 109 -3.50 1.64 -9.39
CA ALA A 109 -3.54 0.73 -8.24
C ALA A 109 -4.92 0.08 -8.08
N ALA A 110 -6.01 0.85 -8.19
CA ALA A 110 -7.37 0.33 -8.12
C ALA A 110 -7.69 -0.66 -9.24
N GLY A 111 -7.25 -0.40 -10.47
CA GLY A 111 -7.38 -1.32 -11.59
C GLY A 111 -6.72 -2.68 -11.33
N PHE A 112 -5.47 -2.67 -10.82
CA PHE A 112 -4.77 -3.91 -10.49
C PHE A 112 -5.37 -4.65 -9.28
N LEU A 113 -5.87 -3.93 -8.26
CA LEU A 113 -6.62 -4.53 -7.14
C LEU A 113 -7.87 -5.27 -7.63
N ARG A 114 -8.61 -4.70 -8.59
CA ARG A 114 -9.77 -5.35 -9.25
C ARG A 114 -9.35 -6.62 -10.00
N MET A 115 -8.16 -6.63 -10.60
CA MET A 115 -7.58 -7.82 -11.24
C MET A 115 -7.12 -8.89 -10.24
N GLY A 116 -7.12 -8.58 -8.93
CA GLY A 116 -6.74 -9.51 -7.87
C GLY A 116 -5.33 -9.34 -7.34
N TYR A 117 -4.61 -8.28 -7.75
CA TYR A 117 -3.30 -7.96 -7.18
C TYR A 117 -3.45 -7.61 -5.71
N ARG A 118 -2.38 -7.81 -4.94
CA ARG A 118 -2.36 -7.58 -3.50
C ARG A 118 -1.00 -7.08 -3.01
N GLY A 119 -0.96 -6.49 -1.83
CA GLY A 119 0.26 -5.93 -1.26
C GLY A 119 0.00 -4.81 -0.28
N GLY A 120 0.97 -3.90 -0.15
CA GLY A 120 0.91 -2.78 0.78
C GLY A 120 1.02 -1.44 0.06
N LEU A 121 0.09 -0.52 0.30
CA LEU A 121 0.15 0.86 -0.18
C LEU A 121 0.14 1.83 1.00
N ARG A 122 1.01 2.83 0.98
CA ARG A 122 1.08 3.89 1.97
C ARG A 122 0.87 5.22 1.29
N PHE A 123 -0.20 5.89 1.66
CA PHE A 123 -0.49 7.24 1.22
C PHE A 123 0.04 8.22 2.26
N CYS A 124 0.67 9.30 1.80
CA CYS A 124 1.25 10.34 2.63
C CYS A 124 0.68 11.70 2.22
N ARG A 125 0.12 12.45 3.18
CA ARG A 125 -0.42 13.80 2.91
C ARG A 125 0.70 14.83 2.70
N HIS A 126 1.82 14.68 3.40
CA HIS A 126 2.98 15.56 3.31
C HIS A 126 4.26 14.72 3.15
N VAL A 127 5.04 15.05 2.13
CA VAL A 127 6.42 14.59 1.95
C VAL A 127 7.28 15.84 2.03
N GLN A 128 8.14 15.96 3.05
CA GLN A 128 9.15 17.01 3.12
C GLN A 128 10.47 16.49 2.57
N GLU A 129 11.25 17.39 1.97
CA GLU A 129 12.54 17.11 1.33
C GLU A 129 13.64 16.72 2.33
N ASN A 130 13.41 16.90 3.64
CA ASN A 130 14.34 16.51 4.69
C ASN A 130 13.84 15.25 5.41
N GLU A 131 14.63 14.17 5.34
CA GLU A 131 14.35 12.84 5.88
C GLU A 131 14.18 12.78 7.42
N ASN A 132 14.51 13.87 8.13
CA ASN A 132 14.49 13.92 9.59
C ASN A 132 13.12 14.26 10.21
N GLU A 133 12.11 14.63 9.42
CA GLU A 133 10.74 14.86 9.91
C GLU A 133 9.76 13.96 9.14
N GLY A 134 9.38 12.85 9.77
CA GLY A 134 8.54 11.80 9.18
C GLY A 134 7.16 12.27 8.70
N HIS A 135 6.49 11.43 7.91
CA HIS A 135 5.18 11.72 7.31
C HIS A 135 4.08 12.00 8.35
N LEU A 136 3.46 13.16 8.25
CA LEU A 136 2.63 13.77 9.30
C LEU A 136 1.15 13.40 9.30
N ALA A 137 0.71 12.80 8.21
CA ALA A 137 -0.53 12.05 8.13
C ALA A 137 -0.35 10.95 7.11
N LYS A 138 -0.47 9.69 7.56
CA LYS A 138 -0.28 8.52 6.71
C LYS A 138 -1.44 7.55 6.84
N CYS A 139 -1.79 6.96 5.70
CA CYS A 139 -2.77 5.89 5.61
C CYS A 139 -2.11 4.71 4.94
N SER A 140 -1.94 3.61 5.67
CA SER A 140 -1.34 2.37 5.14
C SER A 140 -2.44 1.34 4.92
N PHE A 141 -2.58 0.88 3.69
CA PHE A 141 -3.44 -0.23 3.31
C PHE A 141 -2.57 -1.47 3.13
N MET A 142 -2.87 -2.53 3.86
CA MET A 142 -2.33 -3.86 3.64
C MET A 142 -3.47 -4.73 3.11
N PHE A 143 -3.41 -5.10 1.85
CA PHE A 143 -4.49 -5.84 1.18
C PHE A 143 -4.42 -7.36 1.37
N ASP A 144 -3.32 -7.84 1.96
CA ASP A 144 -3.16 -9.23 2.38
C ASP A 144 -2.96 -9.34 3.89
N PRO A 145 -3.38 -10.47 4.49
CA PRO A 145 -2.86 -10.89 5.78
C PRO A 145 -1.34 -11.00 5.74
N TRP A 146 -0.70 -10.60 6.82
CA TRP A 146 0.76 -10.60 6.92
C TRP A 146 1.19 -10.94 8.34
N TYR A 147 2.47 -11.24 8.52
CA TYR A 147 3.05 -11.52 9.82
C TYR A 147 4.02 -10.41 10.19
N GLY A 148 3.69 -9.63 11.23
CA GLY A 148 4.57 -8.57 11.70
C GLY A 148 5.67 -9.08 12.61
N SER A 149 6.85 -8.44 12.53
CA SER A 149 7.97 -8.68 13.45
C SER A 149 7.57 -8.32 14.88
N ARG A 150 8.29 -8.89 15.87
CA ARG A 150 8.16 -8.54 17.29
C ARG A 150 8.42 -7.05 17.54
N ASP A 151 9.33 -6.45 16.79
CA ASP A 151 9.66 -5.02 16.88
C ASP A 151 8.52 -4.12 16.34
N LEU A 152 7.51 -4.76 15.70
CA LEU A 152 6.21 -4.24 15.27
C LEU A 152 5.37 -3.59 16.37
N GLY A 153 5.68 -3.87 17.64
CA GLY A 153 4.87 -3.52 18.81
C GLY A 153 3.42 -4.01 18.66
N ASN A 154 2.50 -3.07 18.45
CA ASN A 154 1.08 -3.35 18.22
C ASN A 154 0.80 -4.16 16.95
N GLU A 155 1.79 -4.35 16.07
CA GLU A 155 1.59 -5.04 14.79
C GLU A 155 2.32 -6.37 14.72
N ALA A 156 2.85 -6.86 15.85
CA ALA A 156 3.53 -8.15 15.92
C ALA A 156 2.59 -9.33 15.67
N GLY A 157 3.13 -10.42 15.11
CA GLY A 157 2.39 -11.65 14.90
C GLY A 157 1.42 -11.60 13.71
N PRO A 158 0.44 -12.52 13.64
CA PRO A 158 -0.52 -12.56 12.54
C PRO A 158 -1.43 -11.33 12.50
N GLN A 159 -1.46 -10.65 11.37
CA GLN A 159 -2.25 -9.44 11.13
C GLN A 159 -3.20 -9.66 9.94
N PRO A 160 -4.47 -9.25 10.03
CA PRO A 160 -5.37 -9.31 8.89
C PRO A 160 -5.03 -8.24 7.85
N ALA A 161 -5.62 -8.37 6.65
CA ALA A 161 -5.70 -7.28 5.69
C ALA A 161 -6.43 -6.09 6.35
N ARG A 162 -5.89 -4.89 6.20
CA ARG A 162 -6.28 -3.76 7.05
C ARG A 162 -5.92 -2.40 6.48
N ILE A 163 -6.58 -1.40 7.04
CA ILE A 163 -6.23 0.01 6.95
C ILE A 163 -5.66 0.45 8.29
N LYS A 164 -4.49 1.09 8.26
CA LYS A 164 -3.86 1.78 9.39
C LYS A 164 -3.85 3.28 9.14
N ILE A 165 -4.50 4.01 10.01
CA ILE A 165 -4.50 5.47 10.01
C ILE A 165 -3.64 5.96 11.16
N GLU A 166 -2.60 6.73 10.85
CA GLU A 166 -1.64 7.28 11.83
C GLU A 166 -1.40 8.76 11.57
N TRP A 167 -1.33 9.52 12.66
CA TRP A 167 -0.89 10.92 12.67
C TRP A 167 -0.08 11.17 13.94
N GLN A 168 0.83 12.13 13.88
CA GLN A 168 1.64 12.54 15.03
C GLN A 168 1.18 13.91 15.51
N SER A 169 0.87 14.02 16.81
CA SER A 169 0.48 15.28 17.44
C SER A 169 1.69 16.20 17.57
N GLY A 170 1.56 17.48 17.25
CA GLY A 170 2.64 18.48 17.35
C GLY A 170 3.38 18.78 16.04
N GLN A 171 3.03 18.12 14.94
CA GLN A 171 3.55 18.42 13.60
C GLN A 171 2.40 18.76 12.63
N LYS A 172 2.71 19.20 11.39
CA LYS A 172 1.71 19.60 10.37
C LYS A 172 0.76 18.45 9.96
N GLY A 173 -0.47 18.48 10.45
CA GLY A 173 -1.55 17.58 10.06
C GLY A 173 -2.48 17.31 11.24
N GLY A 174 -3.58 16.61 11.01
CA GLY A 174 -4.47 16.26 12.11
C GLY A 174 -5.63 15.38 11.73
N LYS A 175 -6.46 15.09 12.73
CA LYS A 175 -7.63 14.20 12.61
C LYS A 175 -8.55 14.56 11.43
N LYS A 176 -8.64 15.85 11.08
CA LYS A 176 -9.42 16.34 9.93
C LYS A 176 -8.98 15.74 8.59
N ASP A 177 -7.70 15.42 8.44
CA ASP A 177 -7.11 14.94 7.18
C ASP A 177 -7.56 13.52 6.82
N PHE A 178 -8.07 12.77 7.80
CA PHE A 178 -8.55 11.40 7.62
C PHE A 178 -10.08 11.30 7.57
N VAL A 179 -10.81 12.42 7.67
CA VAL A 179 -12.27 12.41 7.75
C VAL A 179 -12.88 11.69 6.55
N ALA A 180 -12.38 11.95 5.34
CA ALA A 180 -12.85 11.29 4.12
C ALA A 180 -12.58 9.77 4.15
N ILE A 181 -11.37 9.35 4.51
CA ILE A 181 -10.99 7.94 4.57
C ILE A 181 -11.83 7.21 5.63
N VAL A 182 -11.98 7.80 6.82
CA VAL A 182 -12.80 7.23 7.91
C VAL A 182 -14.28 7.18 7.53
N ALA A 183 -14.80 8.20 6.85
CA ALA A 183 -16.18 8.21 6.36
C ALA A 183 -16.41 7.07 5.37
N ILE A 184 -15.45 6.82 4.47
CA ILE A 184 -15.56 5.73 3.49
C ILE A 184 -15.42 4.36 4.14
N CYS A 185 -14.50 4.19 5.12
CA CYS A 185 -14.43 2.96 5.90
C CYS A 185 -15.78 2.65 6.58
N ARG A 186 -16.48 3.69 7.06
CA ARG A 186 -17.80 3.54 7.68
C ARG A 186 -18.90 3.25 6.65
N SER A 187 -18.91 3.90 5.50
CA SER A 187 -19.92 3.64 4.46
C SER A 187 -19.80 2.22 3.89
N LEU A 188 -18.57 1.71 3.78
CA LEU A 188 -18.25 0.33 3.41
C LEU A 188 -18.45 -0.66 4.55
N LYS A 189 -18.95 -0.21 5.72
CA LYS A 189 -19.21 -1.03 6.91
C LYS A 189 -17.99 -1.83 7.39
N LEU A 190 -16.78 -1.28 7.22
CA LEU A 190 -15.56 -1.95 7.64
C LEU A 190 -15.51 -2.07 9.16
N ARG A 191 -15.13 -3.24 9.64
CA ARG A 191 -15.00 -3.53 11.05
C ARG A 191 -13.76 -2.81 11.60
N LYS A 192 -13.96 -1.98 12.62
CA LYS A 192 -12.84 -1.50 13.46
C LYS A 192 -12.28 -2.67 14.27
N TYR A 193 -10.97 -2.73 14.41
CA TYR A 193 -10.35 -3.69 15.32
C TYR A 193 -9.20 -3.06 16.10
N LYS A 194 -8.83 -3.68 17.21
CA LYS A 194 -7.62 -3.37 17.96
C LYS A 194 -6.61 -4.48 17.65
N PRO A 195 -5.40 -4.17 17.17
CA PRO A 195 -4.37 -5.18 16.97
C PRO A 195 -4.09 -5.92 18.28
N LYS A 196 -3.69 -7.18 18.18
CA LYS A 196 -3.18 -7.92 19.33
C LYS A 196 -1.74 -7.43 19.58
N CYS A 197 -1.47 -6.85 20.74
CA CYS A 197 -0.12 -6.46 21.11
C CYS A 197 0.78 -7.70 21.17
N GLY A 198 1.93 -7.67 20.49
CA GLY A 198 3.00 -8.61 20.80
C GLY A 198 3.61 -8.23 22.12
N ILE A 199 3.58 -9.15 23.09
CA ILE A 199 4.31 -9.22 24.37
C ILE A 199 4.57 -7.86 25.05
N GLN A 200 3.95 -7.67 26.21
CA GLN A 200 4.23 -6.56 27.15
C GLN A 200 5.72 -6.52 27.52
N ASP A 201 6.50 -5.69 26.83
CA ASP A 201 7.75 -5.19 27.39
C ASP A 201 7.37 -4.25 28.55
N PRO A 202 7.84 -4.49 29.80
CA PRO A 202 7.54 -3.62 30.94
C PRO A 202 7.98 -2.16 30.74
N ALA A 203 8.84 -1.86 29.76
CA ALA A 203 9.21 -0.50 29.37
C ALA A 203 8.17 0.20 28.46
N PHE A 204 7.26 -0.53 27.83
CA PHE A 204 6.21 0.00 26.95
C PHE A 204 4.82 -0.36 27.47
N LYS A 205 4.32 0.46 28.40
CA LYS A 205 2.93 0.38 28.84
C LYS A 205 2.01 0.79 27.69
N CYS A 206 1.26 -0.18 27.15
CA CYS A 206 0.01 0.13 26.48
C CYS A 206 -0.94 0.67 27.55
N GLU A 207 -1.48 1.87 27.36
CA GLU A 207 -2.50 2.39 28.26
C GLU A 207 -3.71 1.45 28.26
N ASP A 208 -3.87 0.70 29.35
CA ASP A 208 -5.05 -0.08 29.63
C ASP A 208 -6.22 0.88 29.85
N GLY A 209 -7.04 1.01 28.81
CA GLY A 209 -8.32 1.70 28.91
C GLY A 209 -9.27 0.89 29.78
N ASN A 210 -9.31 1.22 31.07
CA ASN A 210 -10.44 0.92 31.94
C ASN A 210 -11.74 1.33 31.22
N PRO A 211 -12.76 0.47 31.15
CA PRO A 211 -14.07 0.89 30.71
C PRO A 211 -14.73 1.60 31.89
N THR A 212 -14.58 2.92 31.99
CA THR A 212 -15.57 3.71 32.72
C THR A 212 -16.84 3.74 31.88
N THR A 213 -17.79 2.94 32.37
CA THR A 213 -19.26 3.06 32.27
C THR A 213 -19.78 4.43 31.88
#